data_AF-A0A535VD19-F1
#
_entry.id   AF-A0A535VD19-F1
#
_cell.length_a   1.000
_cell.length_b   1.000
_cell.length_c   1.000
_cell.angle_alpha   90.00
_cell.angle_beta   90.00
_cell.angle_gamma   90.00
#
_symmetry.space_group_name_H-M   'P 1'
#
loop_
_entity.id
_entity.type
_entity.pdbx_description
1 polymer ?
#
loop_
_entity_poly.entity_id
_entity_poly.type
_entity_poly.pdbx_seq_one_letter_code
_entity_poly.pdbx_strand_id
1 'polypeptide(L)'
;MAEEKTTPIEPNASYLPGTPEESVSPEDTPAPTTPVPPSAKKRRPLRIALALLTFILGIAVGIAAVLLLILAMSGTNPPITTAPPQPGNITVQADATLIGPIAEKSLQDAGIPGKITNLQVQFDPGDQMTITGSYQYNVLSVPITQNITIVLQPYADACNLQMHILKADYGSIPITGFASIFEKQINDKLQQVIPSTVLKGSYALCLSSVNTQTGSIILAFSVTPLPS
;
A
#
# COMPACT_ATOMS: atom_id res chain seq x y z
N MET A 1 -9.67 -30.77 -47.13
CA MET A 1 -9.56 -32.19 -46.72
C MET A 1 -10.39 -32.31 -45.44
N ALA A 2 -11.70 -32.53 -45.51
CA ALA A 2 -12.47 -33.64 -46.10
C ALA A 2 -12.28 -34.97 -45.34
N GLU A 3 -13.45 -35.59 -45.08
CA GLU A 3 -13.78 -36.95 -44.59
C GLU A 3 -13.67 -37.20 -43.08
N GLU A 4 -14.77 -37.39 -42.34
CA GLU A 4 -15.89 -38.37 -42.44
C GLU A 4 -15.50 -39.76 -41.90
N LYS A 5 -16.16 -40.23 -40.82
CA LYS A 5 -16.69 -41.61 -40.78
C LYS A 5 -17.80 -41.83 -39.76
N THR A 6 -19.00 -41.87 -40.33
CA THR A 6 -20.21 -42.64 -40.04
C THR A 6 -20.08 -43.88 -39.13
N THR A 7 -20.97 -43.90 -38.13
CA THR A 7 -21.84 -44.94 -37.49
C THR A 7 -22.07 -46.29 -38.24
N PRO A 8 -22.98 -47.23 -37.87
CA PRO A 8 -23.58 -47.70 -36.58
C PRO A 8 -23.75 -49.28 -36.49
N ILE A 9 -24.54 -49.75 -35.50
CA ILE A 9 -25.51 -50.90 -35.46
C ILE A 9 -25.17 -52.30 -34.84
N GLU A 10 -25.96 -52.67 -33.81
CA GLU A 10 -26.66 -53.97 -33.44
C GLU A 10 -25.87 -55.24 -32.99
N PRO A 11 -26.50 -56.29 -32.38
CA PRO A 11 -27.95 -56.62 -32.27
C PRO A 11 -28.54 -57.07 -30.92
N ASN A 12 -29.88 -57.08 -30.95
CA ASN A 12 -30.88 -57.74 -30.09
C ASN A 12 -30.64 -59.23 -29.80
N ALA A 13 -31.15 -59.71 -28.66
CA ALA A 13 -31.58 -61.10 -28.42
C ALA A 13 -32.81 -61.04 -27.49
N SER A 14 -34.02 -61.26 -27.99
CA SER A 14 -34.71 -62.56 -28.16
C SER A 14 -35.69 -62.89 -27.02
N TYR A 15 -36.97 -62.65 -27.36
CA TYR A 15 -38.21 -63.37 -27.05
C TYR A 15 -38.17 -64.62 -26.16
N LEU A 16 -39.21 -64.75 -25.32
CA LEU A 16 -40.15 -65.89 -25.36
C LEU A 16 -41.55 -65.46 -24.83
N PRO A 17 -42.65 -65.90 -25.47
CA PRO A 17 -44.03 -65.70 -25.02
C PRO A 17 -44.62 -66.98 -24.37
N GLY A 18 -45.62 -66.82 -23.49
CA GLY A 18 -46.39 -67.93 -22.92
C GLY A 18 -47.67 -67.43 -22.24
N THR A 19 -48.81 -67.89 -22.75
CA THR A 19 -50.20 -67.44 -22.58
C THR A 19 -50.91 -68.13 -21.37
N PRO A 20 -52.24 -68.08 -21.17
CA PRO A 20 -52.92 -67.32 -20.11
C PRO A 20 -53.76 -68.18 -19.11
N GLU A 21 -54.51 -67.46 -18.25
CA GLU A 21 -55.70 -67.87 -17.47
C GLU A 21 -55.52 -68.80 -16.26
N GLU A 22 -55.77 -68.26 -15.06
CA GLU A 22 -56.78 -68.87 -14.16
C GLU A 22 -57.32 -67.83 -13.14
N SER A 23 -58.63 -67.92 -12.90
CA SER A 23 -59.49 -67.04 -12.12
C SER A 23 -59.67 -67.58 -10.70
N VAL A 24 -59.43 -66.79 -9.64
CA VAL A 24 -60.08 -66.97 -8.32
C VAL A 24 -60.24 -65.61 -7.59
N SER A 25 -61.44 -65.47 -7.01
CA SER A 25 -62.12 -64.39 -6.28
C SER A 25 -61.39 -63.68 -5.11
N PRO A 26 -61.97 -62.56 -4.62
CA PRO A 26 -61.33 -61.55 -3.77
C PRO A 26 -61.65 -61.74 -2.28
N GLU A 27 -60.65 -61.62 -1.41
CA GLU A 27 -60.82 -61.12 -0.03
C GLU A 27 -59.44 -61.01 0.62
N ASP A 28 -58.98 -59.77 0.83
CA ASP A 28 -58.41 -59.31 2.09
C ASP A 28 -57.77 -57.95 1.88
N THR A 29 -58.38 -56.94 2.51
CA THR A 29 -57.86 -55.57 2.60
C THR A 29 -56.97 -55.47 3.83
N PRO A 30 -55.67 -55.15 3.71
CA PRO A 30 -54.93 -54.53 4.79
C PRO A 30 -54.97 -53.02 4.61
N ALA A 31 -55.29 -52.33 5.70
CA ALA A 31 -55.43 -50.87 5.81
C ALA A 31 -54.25 -50.09 5.19
N PRO A 32 -54.50 -48.88 4.63
CA PRO A 32 -53.45 -48.06 4.07
C PRO A 32 -52.53 -47.53 5.17
N THR A 33 -51.29 -48.02 5.22
CA THR A 33 -50.21 -47.42 6.03
C THR A 33 -49.97 -46.01 5.53
N THR A 34 -50.44 -45.02 6.29
CA THR A 34 -50.24 -43.60 5.98
C THR A 34 -48.73 -43.30 6.02
N PRO A 35 -48.11 -42.74 4.97
CA PRO A 35 -46.72 -42.32 5.06
C PRO A 35 -46.67 -41.09 5.98
N VAL A 36 -46.00 -41.24 7.13
CA VAL A 36 -45.66 -40.10 8.00
C VAL A 36 -44.81 -39.13 7.17
N PRO A 37 -45.21 -37.85 6.99
CA PRO A 37 -44.38 -36.91 6.24
C PRO A 37 -43.07 -36.67 7.00
N PRO A 38 -41.91 -36.64 6.33
CA PRO A 38 -40.66 -36.27 6.99
C PRO A 38 -40.82 -34.85 7.52
N SER A 39 -40.61 -34.67 8.83
CA SER A 39 -40.60 -33.37 9.48
C SER A 39 -39.66 -32.45 8.70
N ALA A 40 -40.20 -31.46 8.01
CA ALA A 40 -39.40 -30.42 7.39
C ALA A 40 -38.57 -29.79 8.51
N LYS A 41 -37.24 -29.98 8.48
CA LYS A 41 -36.30 -29.34 9.39
C LYS A 41 -36.35 -27.82 9.15
N LYS A 42 -37.36 -27.17 9.72
CA LYS A 42 -37.62 -25.73 9.70
C LYS A 42 -36.69 -25.07 10.72
N ARG A 43 -35.38 -25.22 10.55
CA ARG A 43 -34.34 -24.57 11.38
C ARG A 43 -33.13 -24.21 10.52
N ARG A 44 -33.33 -23.37 9.51
CA ARG A 44 -32.24 -22.73 8.76
C ARG A 44 -32.27 -21.20 8.66
N PRO A 45 -33.24 -20.41 9.17
CA PRO A 45 -33.09 -18.94 9.15
C PRO A 45 -32.14 -18.44 10.25
N LEU A 46 -32.09 -19.10 11.42
CA LEU A 46 -31.30 -18.63 12.57
C LEU A 46 -29.78 -18.67 12.32
N ARG A 47 -29.28 -19.70 11.63
CA ARG A 47 -27.84 -19.83 11.32
C ARG A 47 -27.38 -18.81 10.28
N ILE A 48 -28.24 -18.53 9.29
CA ILE A 48 -27.97 -17.52 8.26
C ILE A 48 -28.02 -16.12 8.86
N ALA A 49 -29.01 -15.83 9.72
CA ALA A 49 -29.09 -14.58 10.46
C ALA A 49 -27.88 -14.37 11.40
N LEU A 50 -27.44 -15.42 12.10
CA LEU A 50 -26.26 -15.35 12.96
C LEU A 50 -24.98 -15.10 12.15
N ALA A 51 -24.81 -15.79 11.01
CA ALA A 51 -23.66 -15.59 10.12
C ALA A 51 -23.62 -14.15 9.56
N LEU A 52 -24.76 -13.62 9.12
CA LEU A 52 -24.90 -12.23 8.69
C LEU A 52 -24.56 -11.25 9.82
N LEU A 53 -25.04 -11.51 11.04
CA LEU A 53 -24.76 -10.67 12.20
C LEU A 53 -23.27 -10.68 12.56
N THR A 54 -22.62 -11.84 12.57
CA THR A 54 -21.17 -11.94 12.79
C THR A 54 -20.36 -11.28 11.68
N PHE A 55 -20.84 -11.35 10.43
CA PHE A 55 -20.18 -10.70 9.30
C PHE A 55 -20.26 -9.17 9.41
N ILE A 56 -21.44 -8.62 9.70
CA ILE A 56 -21.63 -7.18 9.92
C ILE A 56 -20.81 -6.71 11.13
N LEU A 57 -20.79 -7.49 12.22
CA LEU A 57 -19.99 -7.16 13.39
C LEU A 57 -18.49 -7.17 13.05
N GLY A 58 -18.02 -8.14 12.25
CA GLY A 58 -16.66 -8.18 11.74
C GLY A 58 -16.32 -6.94 10.90
N ILE A 59 -17.22 -6.50 10.03
CA ILE A 59 -17.05 -5.24 9.28
C ILE A 59 -16.98 -4.05 10.22
N ALA A 60 -17.89 -3.94 11.19
CA ALA A 60 -17.92 -2.84 12.14
C ALA A 60 -16.63 -2.77 12.97
N VAL A 61 -16.16 -3.92 13.47
CA VAL A 61 -14.89 -4.04 14.20
C VAL A 61 -13.71 -3.69 13.30
N GLY A 62 -13.71 -4.16 12.05
CA GLY A 62 -12.67 -3.83 11.07
C GLY A 62 -12.60 -2.33 10.78
N ILE A 63 -13.75 -1.69 10.53
CA ILE A 63 -13.83 -0.24 10.33
C ILE A 63 -13.35 0.50 11.58
N ALA A 64 -13.80 0.10 12.77
CA ALA A 64 -13.38 0.71 14.02
C ALA A 64 -11.87 0.59 14.24
N ALA A 65 -11.28 -0.57 13.93
CA ALA A 65 -9.84 -0.79 14.02
C ALA A 65 -9.05 0.11 13.04
N VAL A 66 -9.51 0.24 11.79
CA VAL A 66 -8.89 1.13 10.80
C VAL A 66 -9.00 2.60 11.24
N LEU A 67 -10.16 3.03 11.73
CA LEU A 67 -10.34 4.39 12.23
C LEU A 67 -9.42 4.67 13.42
N LEU A 68 -9.37 3.76 14.40
CA LEU A 68 -8.46 3.88 15.54
C LEU A 68 -6.99 3.92 15.11
N LEU A 69 -6.61 3.14 14.09
CA LEU A 69 -5.27 3.16 13.52
C LEU A 69 -4.93 4.52 12.89
N ILE A 70 -5.86 5.07 12.08
CA ILE A 70 -5.70 6.40 11.49
C ILE A 70 -5.57 7.45 12.58
N LEU A 71 -6.44 7.43 13.59
CA LEU A 71 -6.40 8.33 14.74
C LEU A 71 -5.09 8.23 15.52
N ALA A 72 -4.57 7.01 15.73
CA ALA A 72 -3.29 6.80 16.39
C ALA A 72 -2.09 7.29 15.57
N MET A 73 -2.19 7.27 14.24
CA MET A 73 -1.14 7.68 13.30
C MET A 73 -1.26 9.14 12.82
N SER A 74 -2.32 9.83 13.23
CA SER A 74 -2.70 11.18 12.80
C SER A 74 -1.87 12.30 13.46
N GLY A 75 -0.79 11.97 14.16
CA GLY A 75 0.05 12.92 14.88
C GLY A 75 1.12 13.60 14.01
N THR A 76 1.77 14.60 14.61
CA THR A 76 3.05 15.15 14.13
C THR A 76 4.17 14.49 14.93
N ASN A 77 5.21 14.01 14.25
CA ASN A 77 6.41 13.53 14.91
C ASN A 77 7.21 14.73 15.48
N PRO A 78 7.79 14.59 16.68
CA PRO A 78 8.61 15.64 17.25
C PRO A 78 9.90 15.80 16.42
N PRO A 79 10.43 17.02 16.28
CA PRO A 79 11.72 17.23 15.65
C PRO A 79 12.84 16.54 16.42
N ILE A 80 13.84 16.07 15.68
CA ILE A 80 15.07 15.52 16.23
C ILE A 80 15.98 16.68 16.65
N THR A 81 16.67 16.52 17.78
CA THR A 81 17.70 17.49 18.18
C THR A 81 18.94 17.27 17.31
N THR A 82 19.28 18.28 16.54
CA THR A 82 20.44 18.32 15.65
C THR A 82 21.61 19.06 16.32
N ALA A 83 22.84 18.68 15.98
CA ALA A 83 24.00 19.46 16.38
C ALA A 83 23.96 20.83 15.69
N PRO A 84 24.41 21.91 16.35
CA PRO A 84 24.44 23.23 15.74
C PRO A 84 25.31 23.23 14.47
N PRO A 85 24.96 24.05 13.45
CA PRO A 85 25.68 24.10 12.19
C PRO A 85 27.17 24.41 12.43
N GLN A 86 28.05 23.55 11.91
CA GLN A 86 29.50 23.71 12.05
C GLN A 86 30.12 23.90 10.66
N PRO A 87 30.98 24.91 10.48
CA PRO A 87 31.60 25.15 9.18
C PRO A 87 32.44 23.93 8.76
N GLY A 88 32.20 23.45 7.53
CA GLY A 88 32.97 22.38 6.90
C GLY A 88 34.08 22.90 5.99
N ASN A 89 34.91 22.00 5.47
CA ASN A 89 35.89 22.32 4.43
C ASN A 89 35.22 22.63 3.08
N ILE A 90 34.08 22.00 2.81
CA ILE A 90 33.27 22.21 1.61
C ILE A 90 31.86 22.57 2.05
N THR A 91 31.26 23.57 1.42
CA THR A 91 29.86 23.92 1.62
C THR A 91 29.14 23.82 0.28
N VAL A 92 28.03 23.09 0.26
CA VAL A 92 27.15 22.94 -0.91
C VAL A 92 25.81 23.57 -0.56
N GLN A 93 25.34 24.46 -1.42
CA GLN A 93 24.02 25.07 -1.30
C GLN A 93 23.13 24.55 -2.43
N ALA A 94 21.95 24.07 -2.07
CA ALA A 94 20.95 23.63 -3.02
C ALA A 94 19.64 24.39 -2.75
N ASP A 95 19.00 24.86 -3.81
CA ASP A 95 17.71 25.54 -3.72
C ASP A 95 16.57 24.62 -4.21
N ALA A 96 15.36 25.16 -4.21
CA ALA A 96 14.16 24.44 -4.62
C ALA A 96 14.22 24.00 -6.10
N THR A 97 14.98 24.69 -6.94
CA THR A 97 15.09 24.37 -8.38
C THR A 97 15.88 23.09 -8.62
N LEU A 98 16.79 22.75 -7.72
CA LEU A 98 17.51 21.47 -7.74
C LEU A 98 16.73 20.36 -7.02
N ILE A 99 16.18 20.66 -5.84
CA ILE A 99 15.53 19.64 -4.99
C ILE A 99 14.18 19.19 -5.57
N GLY A 100 13.40 20.11 -6.16
CA GLY A 100 12.07 19.81 -6.72
C GLY A 100 12.08 18.68 -7.76
N PRO A 101 12.87 18.79 -8.84
CA PRO A 101 12.97 17.73 -9.87
C PRO A 101 13.49 16.39 -9.32
N ILE A 102 14.43 16.42 -8.36
CA ILE A 102 14.94 15.20 -7.72
C ILE A 102 13.85 14.52 -6.91
N ALA A 103 13.07 15.30 -6.15
CA ALA A 103 11.93 14.78 -5.39
C ALA A 103 10.86 14.21 -6.32
N GLU A 104 10.55 14.89 -7.43
CA GLU A 104 9.59 14.41 -8.43
C GLU A 104 10.01 13.07 -9.03
N LYS A 105 11.27 12.98 -9.49
CA LYS A 105 11.86 11.76 -10.05
C LYS A 105 11.81 10.61 -9.04
N SER A 106 12.18 10.88 -7.78
CA SER A 106 12.22 9.88 -6.71
C SER A 106 10.82 9.34 -6.38
N LEU A 107 9.82 10.23 -6.34
CA LEU A 107 8.42 9.85 -6.10
C LEU A 107 7.82 9.03 -7.25
N GLN A 108 8.19 9.34 -8.50
CA GLN A 108 7.82 8.52 -9.65
C GLN A 108 8.47 7.12 -9.59
N ASP A 109 9.76 7.06 -9.23
CA ASP A 109 10.51 5.80 -9.13
C ASP A 109 10.04 4.92 -7.95
N ALA A 110 9.39 5.51 -6.93
CA ALA A 110 8.79 4.79 -5.81
C ALA A 110 7.56 3.95 -6.19
N GLY A 111 7.04 4.07 -7.43
CA GLY A 111 5.96 3.23 -7.94
C GLY A 111 4.59 3.52 -7.31
N ILE A 112 4.38 4.73 -6.78
CA ILE A 112 3.12 5.13 -6.17
C ILE A 112 2.04 5.21 -7.26
N PRO A 113 0.86 4.58 -7.08
CA PRO A 113 -0.19 4.52 -8.11
C PRO A 113 -0.89 5.86 -8.31
N GLY A 114 -0.34 6.71 -9.18
CA GLY A 114 -0.90 8.01 -9.54
C GLY A 114 0.14 8.87 -10.24
N LYS A 115 -0.12 10.17 -10.32
CA LYS A 115 0.83 11.17 -10.80
C LYS A 115 0.97 12.28 -9.79
N ILE A 116 2.20 12.61 -9.42
CA ILE A 116 2.52 13.77 -8.60
C ILE A 116 3.01 14.87 -9.53
N THR A 117 2.44 16.06 -9.40
CA THR A 117 2.78 17.24 -10.21
C THR A 117 2.81 18.50 -9.34
N ASN A 118 3.33 19.59 -9.90
CA ASN A 118 3.41 20.90 -9.24
C ASN A 118 4.11 20.86 -7.87
N LEU A 119 5.18 20.06 -7.78
CA LEU A 119 5.96 20.00 -6.55
C LEU A 119 6.63 21.34 -6.27
N GLN A 120 6.41 21.84 -5.07
CA GLN A 120 7.05 23.04 -4.55
C GLN A 120 7.78 22.68 -3.27
N VAL A 121 9.00 23.17 -3.16
CA VAL A 121 9.85 22.97 -1.99
C VAL A 121 10.04 24.32 -1.32
N GLN A 122 9.64 24.42 -0.07
CA GLN A 122 9.87 25.57 0.79
C GLN A 122 10.87 25.18 1.87
N PHE A 123 11.82 26.06 2.14
CA PHE A 123 12.80 25.89 3.22
C PHE A 123 12.47 26.87 4.32
N ASP A 124 12.20 26.33 5.51
CA ASP A 124 11.96 27.12 6.70
C ASP A 124 13.30 27.30 7.45
N PRO A 125 13.61 28.51 7.96
CA PRO A 125 14.87 28.74 8.66
C PRO A 125 15.06 27.81 9.87
N GLY A 126 16.27 27.27 10.02
CA GLY A 126 16.60 26.29 11.05
C GLY A 126 16.91 24.96 10.39
N ASP A 127 16.01 23.99 10.53
CA ASP A 127 16.23 22.63 10.04
C ASP A 127 14.95 22.01 9.45
N GLN A 128 14.09 22.81 8.81
CA GLN A 128 12.83 22.29 8.25
C GLN A 128 12.66 22.64 6.79
N MET A 129 12.04 21.73 6.07
CA MET A 129 11.57 21.97 4.72
C MET A 129 10.20 21.34 4.51
N THR A 130 9.39 22.03 3.72
CA THR A 130 8.03 21.65 3.40
C THR A 130 7.94 21.38 1.90
N ILE A 131 7.52 20.17 1.54
CA ILE A 131 7.24 19.77 0.16
C ILE A 131 5.73 19.78 0.00
N THR A 132 5.22 20.57 -0.95
CA THR A 132 3.80 20.56 -1.34
C THR A 132 3.66 20.15 -2.79
N GLY A 133 2.50 19.62 -3.17
CA GLY A 133 2.22 19.28 -4.56
C GLY A 133 0.80 18.81 -4.79
N SER A 134 0.53 18.34 -5.99
CA SER A 134 -0.76 17.77 -6.39
C SER A 134 -0.59 16.31 -6.74
N TYR A 135 -1.40 15.44 -6.13
CA TYR A 135 -1.50 14.03 -6.44
C TYR A 135 -2.77 13.75 -7.22
N GLN A 136 -2.62 13.19 -8.42
CA GLN A 136 -3.70 12.82 -9.31
C GLN A 136 -3.79 11.30 -9.44
N TYR A 137 -4.98 10.75 -9.25
CA TYR A 137 -5.27 9.33 -9.44
C TYR A 137 -6.63 9.15 -10.12
N ASN A 138 -6.85 7.99 -10.75
CA ASN A 138 -8.08 7.73 -11.49
C ASN A 138 -8.98 6.78 -10.69
N VAL A 139 -10.25 7.17 -10.52
CA VAL A 139 -11.31 6.32 -9.98
C VAL A 139 -12.35 6.15 -11.07
N LEU A 140 -12.57 4.91 -11.53
CA LEU A 140 -13.52 4.63 -12.63
C LEU A 140 -13.28 5.53 -13.87
N SER A 141 -12.00 5.73 -14.24
CA SER A 141 -11.57 6.61 -15.33
C SER A 141 -11.83 8.12 -15.13
N VAL A 142 -12.28 8.54 -13.95
CA VAL A 142 -12.40 9.95 -13.58
C VAL A 142 -11.15 10.38 -12.81
N PRO A 143 -10.44 11.43 -13.27
CA PRO A 143 -9.27 11.94 -12.55
C PRO A 143 -9.69 12.70 -11.30
N ILE A 144 -9.14 12.30 -10.15
CA ILE A 144 -9.27 12.99 -8.86
C ILE A 144 -7.92 13.59 -8.51
N THR A 145 -7.91 14.87 -8.17
CA THR A 145 -6.71 15.60 -7.75
C THR A 145 -6.85 16.00 -6.29
N GLN A 146 -5.82 15.71 -5.50
CA GLN A 146 -5.71 16.10 -4.09
C GLN A 146 -4.37 16.76 -3.83
N ASN A 147 -4.33 17.68 -2.88
CA ASN A 147 -3.08 18.31 -2.47
C ASN A 147 -2.31 17.38 -1.52
N ILE A 148 -1.00 17.39 -1.62
CA ILE A 148 -0.10 16.71 -0.68
C ILE A 148 0.78 17.73 0.02
N THR A 149 1.07 17.49 1.30
CA THR A 149 1.99 18.31 2.08
C THR A 149 2.83 17.40 2.95
N ILE A 150 4.15 17.54 2.89
CA ILE A 150 5.11 16.76 3.67
C ILE A 150 6.06 17.76 4.33
N VAL A 151 6.06 17.80 5.65
CA VAL A 151 7.02 18.58 6.44
C VAL A 151 8.08 17.63 6.95
N LEU A 152 9.33 17.97 6.71
CA LEU A 152 10.45 17.11 7.04
C LEU A 152 11.64 17.93 7.54
N GLN A 153 12.48 17.28 8.33
CA GLN A 153 13.68 17.82 8.92
C GLN A 153 14.90 17.09 8.36
N PRO A 154 15.72 17.73 7.51
CA PRO A 154 16.99 17.16 7.11
C PRO A 154 18.01 17.28 8.24
N TYR A 155 18.86 16.26 8.41
CA TYR A 155 19.91 16.26 9.42
C TYR A 155 21.13 15.44 8.98
N ALA A 156 22.28 15.73 9.59
CA ALA A 156 23.47 14.90 9.43
C ALA A 156 23.50 13.84 10.53
N ASP A 157 23.66 12.58 10.15
CA ASP A 157 23.91 11.49 11.08
C ASP A 157 24.90 10.48 10.47
N ALA A 158 25.91 10.12 11.27
CA ALA A 158 27.00 9.23 10.88
C ALA A 158 27.60 9.53 9.48
N CYS A 159 27.93 10.80 9.21
CA CYS A 159 28.46 11.30 7.92
C CYS A 159 27.48 11.27 6.72
N ASN A 160 26.20 10.94 6.94
CA ASN A 160 25.19 10.84 5.89
C ASN A 160 24.09 11.88 6.08
N LEU A 161 23.47 12.29 4.96
CA LEU A 161 22.23 13.05 4.99
C LEU A 161 21.08 12.11 5.30
N GLN A 162 20.31 12.44 6.33
CA GLN A 162 19.06 11.79 6.67
C GLN A 162 17.92 12.79 6.68
N MET A 163 16.72 12.27 6.47
CA MET A 163 15.46 13.01 6.49
C MET A 163 14.59 12.41 7.57
N HIS A 164 14.02 13.26 8.41
CA HIS A 164 13.02 12.87 9.37
C HIS A 164 11.66 13.47 8.99
N ILE A 165 10.62 12.66 8.87
CA ILE A 165 9.30 13.15 8.49
C ILE A 165 8.56 13.62 9.75
N LEU A 166 8.34 14.93 9.84
CA LEU A 166 7.62 15.56 10.95
C LEU A 166 6.10 15.44 10.77
N LYS A 167 5.63 15.63 9.53
CA LYS A 167 4.21 15.63 9.20
C LYS A 167 4.01 15.23 7.75
N ALA A 168 2.93 14.51 7.47
CA ALA A 168 2.46 14.33 6.11
C ALA A 168 0.93 14.38 6.06
N ASP A 169 0.39 15.14 5.11
CA ASP A 169 -1.04 15.33 4.88
C ASP A 169 -1.38 15.01 3.42
N TYR A 170 -2.50 14.33 3.23
CA TYR A 170 -3.15 14.09 1.94
C TYR A 170 -4.53 14.72 1.95
N GLY A 171 -4.68 15.85 1.25
CA GLY A 171 -5.83 16.74 1.39
C GLY A 171 -5.93 17.23 2.84
N SER A 172 -7.00 16.85 3.53
CA SER A 172 -7.21 17.14 4.96
C SER A 172 -6.98 15.92 5.85
N ILE A 173 -6.46 14.83 5.30
CA ILE A 173 -6.25 13.57 6.01
C ILE A 173 -4.77 13.47 6.40
N PRO A 174 -4.44 13.46 7.70
CA PRO A 174 -3.08 13.22 8.15
C PRO A 174 -2.68 11.77 7.88
N ILE A 175 -1.54 11.62 7.22
CA ILE A 175 -0.95 10.34 6.81
C ILE A 175 0.47 10.16 7.37
N THR A 176 0.85 10.94 8.40
CA THR A 176 2.20 10.94 8.98
C THR A 176 2.70 9.54 9.33
N GLY A 177 1.87 8.70 9.98
CA GLY A 177 2.27 7.33 10.30
C GLY A 177 2.56 6.47 9.07
N PHE A 178 1.82 6.62 7.98
CA PHE A 178 2.16 5.94 6.72
C PHE A 178 3.42 6.51 6.09
N ALA A 179 3.59 7.84 6.12
CA ALA A 179 4.76 8.52 5.58
C ALA A 179 6.06 8.08 6.29
N SER A 180 6.02 7.87 7.61
CA SER A 180 7.17 7.38 8.38
C SER A 180 7.71 6.03 7.93
N ILE A 181 6.89 5.18 7.31
CA ILE A 181 7.33 3.89 6.73
C ILE A 181 8.29 4.14 5.55
N PHE A 182 8.08 5.23 4.81
CA PHE A 182 8.93 5.62 3.69
C PHE A 182 10.21 6.33 4.10
N GLU A 183 10.31 6.80 5.36
CA GLU A 183 11.49 7.51 5.87
C GLU A 183 12.77 6.69 5.68
N LYS A 184 12.71 5.40 6.01
CA LYS A 184 13.85 4.49 5.81
C LYS A 184 14.26 4.39 4.33
N GLN A 185 13.28 4.26 3.43
CA GLN A 185 13.57 4.14 1.99
C GLN A 185 14.18 5.42 1.44
N ILE A 186 13.71 6.59 1.89
CA ILE A 186 14.30 7.89 1.53
C ILE A 186 15.76 7.94 2.01
N ASN A 187 16.02 7.57 3.26
CA ASN A 187 17.36 7.61 3.85
C ASN A 187 18.32 6.61 3.18
N ASP A 188 17.86 5.40 2.86
CA ASP A 188 18.64 4.40 2.12
C ASP A 188 19.01 4.90 0.70
N LYS A 189 18.11 5.65 0.05
CA LYS A 189 18.37 6.25 -1.27
C LYS A 189 19.31 7.44 -1.19
N LEU A 190 19.18 8.30 -0.19
CA LEU A 190 20.06 9.46 -0.02
C LEU A 190 21.51 9.06 0.24
N GLN A 191 21.74 7.97 0.98
CA GLN A 191 23.08 7.39 1.18
C GLN A 191 23.74 6.96 -0.14
N GLN A 192 22.96 6.64 -1.18
CA GLN A 192 23.48 6.23 -2.49
C GLN A 192 23.77 7.43 -3.41
N VAL A 193 23.12 8.58 -3.16
CA VAL A 193 23.23 9.76 -4.03
C VAL A 193 24.41 10.64 -3.63
N ILE A 194 24.69 10.76 -2.33
CA ILE A 194 25.80 11.59 -1.85
C ILE A 194 27.08 10.74 -1.84
N PRO A 195 28.11 11.13 -2.61
CA PRO A 195 29.36 10.38 -2.64
C PRO A 195 30.09 10.49 -1.30
N SER A 196 30.56 9.35 -0.77
CA SER A 196 31.39 9.28 0.44
C SER A 196 32.86 9.59 0.18
N THR A 197 33.27 9.72 -1.09
CA THR A 197 34.66 10.04 -1.47
C THR A 197 34.72 11.00 -2.65
N VAL A 198 35.82 11.73 -2.76
CA VAL A 198 36.13 12.62 -3.89
C VAL A 198 37.54 12.40 -4.41
N LEU A 199 37.84 13.00 -5.57
CA LEU A 199 39.15 12.93 -6.22
C LEU A 199 39.63 11.48 -6.39
N LYS A 200 38.77 10.65 -7.00
CA LYS A 200 39.03 9.22 -7.28
C LYS A 200 39.37 8.39 -6.03
N GLY A 201 38.81 8.76 -4.87
CA GLY A 201 38.96 8.00 -3.63
C GLY A 201 40.11 8.44 -2.74
N SER A 202 40.85 9.50 -3.09
CA SER A 202 41.96 10.00 -2.26
C SER A 202 41.50 10.73 -1.00
N TYR A 203 40.26 11.21 -0.97
CA TYR A 203 39.70 11.92 0.18
C TYR A 203 38.29 11.41 0.52
N ALA A 204 38.03 11.28 1.81
CA ALA A 204 36.72 10.96 2.35
C ALA A 204 35.96 12.27 2.51
N LEU A 205 34.69 12.23 2.12
CA LEU A 205 33.72 13.26 2.46
C LEU A 205 32.88 12.76 3.63
N CYS A 206 32.76 13.58 4.65
CA CYS A 206 31.83 13.34 5.74
C CYS A 206 30.93 14.56 5.90
N LEU A 207 29.62 14.38 5.74
CA LEU A 207 28.64 15.43 6.01
C LEU A 207 28.68 15.78 7.51
N SER A 208 29.03 17.02 7.82
CA SER A 208 29.22 17.50 9.19
C SER A 208 28.03 18.30 9.71
N SER A 209 27.32 19.01 8.84
CA SER A 209 26.11 19.71 9.23
C SER A 209 25.15 19.93 8.07
N VAL A 210 23.87 20.05 8.41
CA VAL A 210 22.79 20.43 7.52
C VAL A 210 22.06 21.61 8.17
N ASN A 211 21.72 22.61 7.37
CA ASN A 211 20.97 23.78 7.83
C ASN A 211 20.07 24.26 6.70
N THR A 212 18.82 24.57 7.01
CA THR A 212 17.89 25.19 6.07
C THR A 212 17.83 26.70 6.30
N GLN A 213 17.96 27.44 5.21
CA GLN A 213 17.78 28.88 5.17
C GLN A 213 16.63 29.21 4.22
N THR A 214 16.09 30.42 4.29
CA THR A 214 15.05 30.86 3.35
C THR A 214 15.50 30.63 1.91
N GLY A 215 14.81 29.72 1.21
CA GLY A 215 15.06 29.40 -0.20
C GLY A 215 16.16 28.37 -0.49
N SER A 216 16.88 27.85 0.52
CA SER A 216 17.92 26.84 0.26
C SER A 216 18.24 25.93 1.45
N ILE A 217 18.82 24.78 1.15
CA ILE A 217 19.49 23.90 2.10
C ILE A 217 21.00 24.02 1.94
N ILE A 218 21.72 24.07 3.06
CA ILE A 218 23.16 24.17 3.14
C ILE A 218 23.69 22.89 3.76
N LEU A 219 24.59 22.23 3.03
CA LEU A 219 25.29 21.01 3.43
C LEU A 219 26.76 21.35 3.62
N ALA A 220 27.29 21.13 4.82
CA ALA A 220 28.70 21.29 5.10
C ALA A 220 29.37 19.91 5.19
N PHE A 221 30.51 19.76 4.51
CA PHE A 221 31.30 18.54 4.49
C PHE A 221 32.69 18.79 5.06
N SER A 222 33.15 17.86 5.89
CA SER A 222 34.55 17.72 6.25
C SER A 222 35.27 16.82 5.24
N VAL A 223 36.54 17.12 4.97
CA VAL A 223 37.36 16.41 4.00
C VAL A 223 38.58 15.86 4.73
N THR A 224 38.78 14.55 4.66
CA THR A 224 39.97 13.90 5.26
C THR A 224 40.69 13.04 4.23
N PRO A 225 42.02 13.08 4.15
CA PRO A 225 42.76 12.19 3.26
C PRO A 225 42.55 10.73 3.69
N LEU A 226 42.34 9.83 2.72
CA LEU A 226 42.38 8.39 3.00
C LEU A 226 43.84 7.93 3.04
N PRO A 227 44.23 7.07 3.98
CA PRO A 227 45.52 6.39 3.91
C PRO A 227 45.58 5.57 2.61
N SER A 228 46.67 5.78 1.86
CA SER A 228 47.01 5.05 0.62
C SER A 228 47.36 3.60 0.88
#